data_AF-A0A1S3H6N9-F1
#
_entry.id   AF-A0A1S3H6N9-F1
#
_cell.length_a   1.000
_cell.length_b   1.000
_cell.length_c   1.000
_cell.angle_alpha   90.00
_cell.angle_beta   90.00
_cell.angle_gamma   90.00
#
_symmetry.space_group_name_H-M   'P 1'
#
loop_
_entity.id
_entity.type
_entity.pdbx_description
1 polymer ?
#
loop_
_entity_poly.entity_id
_entity_poly.type
_entity_poly.pdbx_seq_one_letter_code
_entity_poly.pdbx_strand_id
1 'polypeptide(L)'
;MEDSNQWSNTEVNVALCGISGSGKSQFINTILGLRADDPGAAPVDAFGSQRTTGQYKHPDQPGLIFWDLPGIGTGEFGKDNYLETVDFNNYDFYLIFGQGRFYEEDAWLVKQVNRR
;
A
#
# COMPACT_ATOMS: atom_id res chain seq x y z
N MET A 1 12.14 11.51 -34.79
CA MET A 1 11.20 10.69 -34.00
C MET A 1 11.67 10.82 -32.57
N GLU A 2 11.20 11.86 -31.91
CA GLU A 2 11.56 12.22 -30.54
C GLU A 2 10.28 12.12 -29.73
N ASP A 3 10.24 11.11 -28.88
CA ASP A 3 9.52 11.06 -27.61
C ASP A 3 10.12 9.86 -26.85
N SER A 4 11.42 9.94 -26.57
CA SER A 4 12.11 8.97 -25.73
C SER A 4 11.71 9.22 -24.27
N ASN A 5 10.57 8.63 -23.90
CA ASN A 5 10.09 8.23 -22.58
C ASN A 5 10.74 8.98 -21.38
N GLN A 6 10.36 10.24 -21.18
CA GLN A 6 10.82 11.12 -20.09
C GLN A 6 10.57 10.54 -18.67
N TRP A 7 9.79 9.46 -18.57
CA TRP A 7 9.34 8.81 -17.35
C TRP A 7 10.10 7.53 -17.02
N SER A 8 11.05 7.09 -17.87
CA SER A 8 11.71 5.79 -17.71
C SER A 8 12.57 5.66 -16.46
N ASN A 9 12.84 6.75 -15.75
CA ASN A 9 13.73 6.80 -14.59
C ASN A 9 13.09 7.45 -13.34
N THR A 10 11.79 7.74 -13.38
CA THR A 10 11.07 8.30 -12.23
C THR A 10 10.45 7.18 -11.43
N GLU A 11 10.76 7.12 -10.14
CA GLU A 11 10.05 6.25 -9.21
C GLU A 11 8.80 6.97 -8.68
N VAL A 12 7.68 6.26 -8.69
CA VAL A 12 6.38 6.68 -8.15
C VAL A 12 5.99 5.66 -7.09
N ASN A 13 5.94 6.12 -5.85
CA ASN A 13 5.68 5.32 -4.66
C ASN A 13 4.22 5.46 -4.25
N VAL A 14 3.44 4.40 -4.45
CA VAL A 14 2.01 4.34 -4.13
C VAL A 14 1.82 3.51 -2.87
N ALA A 15 1.46 4.16 -1.76
CA ALA A 15 1.11 3.46 -0.52
C ALA A 15 -0.36 3.03 -0.51
N LEU A 16 -0.60 1.77 -0.17
CA LEU A 16 -1.92 1.23 0.09
C LEU A 16 -2.11 1.14 1.61
N CYS A 17 -3.09 1.87 2.13
CA CYS A 17 -3.38 1.90 3.56
C CYS A 17 -4.86 1.63 3.81
N GLY A 18 -5.19 1.26 5.05
CA GLY A 18 -6.54 0.84 5.42
C GLY A 18 -6.49 -0.27 6.45
N ILE A 19 -7.63 -0.66 7.00
CA ILE A 19 -7.69 -1.71 8.01
C ILE A 19 -7.26 -3.08 7.45
N SER A 20 -6.97 -4.03 8.34
CA SER A 20 -6.70 -5.41 7.92
C SER A 20 -7.92 -6.01 7.23
N GLY A 21 -7.71 -6.79 6.16
CA GLY A 21 -8.82 -7.39 5.40
C GLY A 21 -9.55 -6.46 4.44
N SER A 22 -9.09 -5.21 4.24
CA SER A 22 -9.70 -4.27 3.28
C SER A 22 -9.36 -4.53 1.80
N GLY A 23 -8.55 -5.56 1.50
CA GLY A 23 -8.25 -5.98 0.13
C GLY A 23 -7.00 -5.36 -0.52
N LYS A 24 -6.13 -4.70 0.27
CA LYS A 24 -4.89 -4.05 -0.21
C LYS A 24 -3.97 -5.01 -0.99
N SER A 25 -3.57 -6.12 -0.36
CA SER A 25 -2.68 -7.12 -0.95
C SER A 25 -3.30 -7.79 -2.19
N GLN A 26 -4.61 -8.05 -2.15
CA GLN A 26 -5.35 -8.59 -3.29
C GLN A 26 -5.36 -7.61 -4.48
N PHE A 27 -5.50 -6.31 -4.21
CA PHE A 27 -5.43 -5.28 -5.23
C PHE A 27 -4.04 -5.24 -5.88
N ILE A 28 -2.97 -5.27 -5.08
CA ILE A 28 -1.59 -5.31 -5.59
C ILE A 28 -1.40 -6.53 -6.50
N ASN A 29 -1.77 -7.73 -6.06
CA ASN A 29 -1.67 -8.94 -6.86
C ASN A 29 -2.42 -8.82 -8.19
N THR A 30 -3.63 -8.25 -8.15
CA THR A 30 -4.44 -8.02 -9.35
C THR A 30 -3.74 -7.09 -10.34
N ILE A 31 -3.15 -5.99 -9.86
CA ILE A 31 -2.41 -5.04 -10.71
C ILE A 31 -1.12 -5.67 -11.27
N LEU A 32 -0.45 -6.53 -10.50
CA LEU A 32 0.75 -7.23 -10.94
C LEU A 32 0.47 -8.45 -11.83
N GLY A 33 -0.80 -8.81 -12.04
CA GLY A 33 -1.19 -10.01 -12.79
C GLY A 33 -0.85 -11.32 -12.07
N LEU A 34 -0.73 -11.29 -10.74
CA LEU A 34 -0.36 -12.43 -9.90
C LEU A 34 -1.58 -13.05 -9.22
N ARG A 35 -1.55 -14.37 -9.06
CA ARG A 35 -2.41 -15.14 -8.16
C ARG A 35 -1.80 -15.18 -6.77
N ALA A 36 -2.61 -15.51 -5.76
CA ALA A 36 -2.18 -15.53 -4.36
C ALA A 36 -1.02 -16.50 -4.08
N ASP A 37 -0.88 -17.56 -4.88
CA ASP A 37 0.16 -18.58 -4.79
C ASP A 37 1.35 -18.35 -5.73
N ASP A 38 1.31 -17.31 -6.56
CA ASP A 38 2.40 -17.02 -7.48
C ASP A 38 3.65 -16.50 -6.73
N PRO A 39 4.86 -16.85 -7.18
CA PRO A 39 6.09 -16.30 -6.62
C PRO A 39 6.11 -14.76 -6.69
N GLY A 40 6.30 -14.11 -5.54
CA GLY A 40 6.33 -12.65 -5.43
C GLY A 40 4.96 -11.99 -5.18
N ALA A 41 3.89 -12.78 -5.06
CA ALA A 41 2.58 -12.26 -4.67
C ALA A 41 2.59 -11.64 -3.26
N ALA A 42 1.83 -10.57 -3.10
CA ALA A 42 1.51 -10.00 -1.81
C ALA A 42 0.68 -10.99 -0.98
N PRO A 43 1.03 -11.25 0.29
CA PRO A 43 0.30 -12.20 1.12
C PRO A 43 -1.13 -11.72 1.42
N VAL A 44 -2.15 -12.51 1.07
CA VAL A 44 -3.57 -12.13 1.26
C VAL A 44 -4.17 -12.73 2.55
N ASP A 45 -3.62 -13.82 3.06
CA ASP A 45 -4.35 -14.74 3.96
C ASP A 45 -3.89 -14.73 5.42
N ALA A 46 -2.97 -13.84 5.78
CA ALA A 46 -2.32 -13.92 7.07
C ALA A 46 -3.02 -12.99 8.07
N PHE A 47 -4.04 -13.50 8.76
CA PHE A 47 -4.64 -12.87 9.95
C PHE A 47 -3.51 -12.31 10.85
N GLY A 48 -3.28 -11.00 10.80
CA GLY A 48 -2.29 -10.30 11.61
C GLY A 48 -0.81 -10.50 11.24
N SER A 49 -0.46 -10.98 10.03
CA SER A 49 0.96 -11.29 9.71
C SER A 49 1.68 -10.31 8.79
N GLN A 50 1.02 -9.28 8.26
CA GLN A 50 1.77 -8.17 7.67
C GLN A 50 2.26 -7.27 8.80
N ARG A 51 3.37 -7.70 9.43
CA ARG A 51 4.09 -6.95 10.46
C ARG A 51 5.09 -5.96 9.87
N THR A 52 5.24 -5.96 8.55
CA THR A 52 6.20 -5.13 7.84
C THR A 52 5.58 -4.70 6.52
N THR A 53 5.94 -3.48 6.10
CA THR A 53 5.54 -2.96 4.79
C THR A 53 6.11 -3.84 3.67
N GLY A 54 5.26 -4.25 2.72
CA GLY A 54 5.68 -4.98 1.52
C GLY A 54 5.90 -4.04 0.34
N GLN A 55 6.95 -4.27 -0.46
CA GLN A 55 7.27 -3.46 -1.64
C GLN A 55 7.15 -4.31 -2.92
N TYR A 56 6.41 -3.81 -3.91
CA TYR A 56 6.14 -4.53 -5.15
C TYR A 56 6.28 -3.61 -6.37
N LYS A 57 7.11 -4.00 -7.35
CA LYS A 57 7.32 -3.23 -8.58
C LYS A 57 6.45 -3.77 -9.71
N HIS A 58 5.84 -2.89 -10.51
CA HIS A 58 5.09 -3.33 -11.69
C HIS A 58 6.04 -3.96 -12.72
N PRO A 59 5.74 -5.16 -13.28
CA PRO A 59 6.66 -5.89 -14.14
C PRO A 59 7.03 -5.11 -15.42
N ASP A 60 6.05 -4.46 -16.05
CA ASP A 60 6.27 -3.68 -17.27
C ASP A 60 6.69 -2.23 -17.01
N GLN A 61 6.58 -1.76 -15.76
CA GLN A 61 6.84 -0.37 -15.38
C GLN A 61 7.56 -0.31 -14.02
N PRO A 62 8.86 -0.65 -13.97
CA PRO A 62 9.58 -0.78 -12.70
C PRO A 62 9.68 0.49 -11.85
N GLY A 63 9.42 1.66 -12.44
CA GLY A 63 9.29 2.93 -11.73
C GLY A 63 7.99 3.06 -10.92
N LEU A 64 6.96 2.24 -11.19
CA LEU A 64 5.74 2.20 -10.39
C LEU A 64 5.90 1.18 -9.27
N ILE A 65 5.94 1.68 -8.03
CA ILE A 65 6.20 0.90 -6.83
C ILE A 65 4.98 0.96 -5.91
N PHE A 66 4.39 -0.20 -5.63
CA PHE A 66 3.30 -0.36 -4.68
C PHE A 66 3.85 -0.76 -3.31
N TRP A 67 3.39 -0.06 -2.28
CA TRP A 67 3.74 -0.32 -0.89
C TRP A 67 2.50 -0.80 -0.14
N ASP A 68 2.48 -2.07 0.23
CA ASP A 68 1.40 -2.66 1.03
C ASP A 68 1.65 -2.35 2.51
N LEU A 69 0.92 -1.38 3.05
CA LEU A 69 1.08 -0.97 4.43
C LEU A 69 0.30 -1.93 5.36
N PRO A 70 0.83 -2.21 6.56
CA PRO A 70 0.12 -2.99 7.56
C PRO A 70 -1.25 -2.39 7.88
N GLY A 71 -2.22 -3.25 8.24
CA GLY A 71 -3.55 -2.79 8.62
C GLY A 71 -3.52 -1.92 9.88
N ILE A 72 -4.11 -0.74 9.84
CA ILE A 72 -4.24 0.13 11.01
C ILE A 72 -5.30 -0.40 11.99
N GLY A 73 -5.09 -0.21 13.30
CA GLY A 73 -6.13 -0.40 14.32
C GLY A 73 -6.09 -1.72 15.09
N THR A 74 -5.06 -2.55 14.90
CA THR A 74 -4.89 -3.80 15.67
C THR A 74 -3.44 -4.03 16.11
N GLY A 75 -3.24 -4.48 17.35
CA GLY A 75 -1.95 -4.97 17.84
C GLY A 75 -0.84 -3.90 17.85
N GLU A 76 0.30 -4.21 17.22
CA GLU A 76 1.51 -3.36 17.16
C GLU A 76 1.33 -2.07 16.32
N PHE A 77 0.24 -1.96 15.54
CA PHE A 77 -0.07 -0.85 14.63
C PHE A 77 -1.18 0.06 15.17
N GLY A 78 -0.98 0.55 16.40
CA GLY A 78 -1.82 1.58 16.99
C GLY A 78 -1.63 2.93 16.30
N LYS A 79 -2.64 3.81 16.38
CA LYS A 79 -2.58 5.16 15.78
C LYS A 79 -1.37 5.97 16.27
N ASP A 80 -0.89 5.70 17.49
CA ASP A 80 0.16 6.48 18.16
C ASP A 80 1.55 6.31 17.51
N ASN A 81 1.86 5.13 16.95
CA ASN A 81 3.15 4.84 16.33
C ASN A 81 3.04 4.51 14.82
N TYR A 82 1.83 4.42 14.27
CA TYR A 82 1.60 3.94 12.91
C TYR A 82 2.38 4.74 11.85
N LEU A 83 2.30 6.08 11.90
CA LEU A 83 2.91 6.94 10.87
C LEU A 83 4.43 6.78 10.79
N GLU A 84 5.09 6.65 11.93
CA GLU A 84 6.53 6.41 12.02
C GLU A 84 6.87 4.99 11.57
N THR A 85 6.11 4.00 12.04
CA THR A 85 6.38 2.58 11.74
C THR A 85 6.32 2.26 10.25
N VAL A 86 5.47 2.95 9.49
CA VAL A 86 5.29 2.73 8.05
C VAL A 86 5.99 3.78 7.20
N ASP A 87 6.86 4.61 7.79
CA ASP A 87 7.55 5.70 7.08
C ASP A 87 6.58 6.55 6.25
N PHE A 88 5.43 6.90 6.84
CA PHE A 88 4.26 7.37 6.10
C PHE A 88 4.59 8.53 5.15
N ASN A 89 5.52 9.42 5.50
CA ASN A 89 5.88 10.58 4.71
C ASN A 89 6.77 10.33 3.48
N ASN A 90 7.04 9.07 3.11
CA ASN A 90 7.95 8.72 2.00
C ASN A 90 7.23 8.31 0.70
N TYR A 91 5.92 8.48 0.61
CA TYR A 91 5.11 8.07 -0.55
C TYR A 91 4.63 9.25 -1.38
N ASP A 92 4.42 9.06 -2.69
CA ASP A 92 3.89 10.07 -3.60
C ASP A 92 2.36 10.08 -3.62
N PHE A 93 1.75 8.90 -3.54
CA PHE A 93 0.31 8.72 -3.53
C PHE A 93 -0.14 7.79 -2.41
N TYR A 94 -1.38 7.98 -1.95
CA TYR A 94 -2.04 7.05 -1.03
C TYR A 94 -3.36 6.57 -1.60
N LEU A 95 -3.54 5.27 -1.56
CA LEU A 95 -4.81 4.61 -1.81
C LEU A 95 -5.35 4.11 -0.46
N ILE A 96 -6.45 4.70 0.01
CA ILE A 96 -7.09 4.35 1.29
C ILE A 96 -8.21 3.35 1.02
N PHE A 97 -8.06 2.14 1.55
CA PHE A 97 -8.99 1.01 1.39
C PHE A 97 -9.85 0.83 2.64
N GLY A 98 -11.16 1.10 2.50
CA GLY A 98 -12.16 0.74 3.49
C GLY A 98 -12.71 -0.68 3.28
N GLN A 99 -13.39 -1.23 4.29
CA GLN A 99 -14.02 -2.55 4.22
C GLN A 99 -15.52 -2.45 4.51
N GLY A 100 -16.37 -2.46 3.49
CA GLY A 100 -17.83 -2.46 3.64
C GLY A 100 -18.44 -1.13 4.10
N ARG A 101 -18.01 -0.59 5.24
CA ARG A 101 -18.38 0.74 5.76
C ARG A 101 -17.14 1.62 5.90
N PHE A 102 -17.39 2.92 6.12
CA PHE A 102 -16.35 3.89 6.46
C PHE A 102 -16.20 3.96 7.99
N TYR A 103 -15.00 3.67 8.48
CA TYR A 103 -14.67 3.59 9.90
C TYR A 103 -13.80 4.76 10.37
N GLU A 104 -13.57 4.85 11.67
CA GLU A 104 -12.76 5.93 12.26
C GLU A 104 -11.31 5.88 11.76
N GLU A 105 -10.79 4.68 11.52
CA GLU A 105 -9.48 4.41 10.95
C GLU A 105 -9.34 5.03 9.55
N ASP A 106 -10.34 4.86 8.69
CA ASP A 106 -10.36 5.43 7.35
C ASP A 106 -10.35 6.96 7.43
N ALA A 107 -11.20 7.53 8.28
CA ALA A 107 -11.26 8.98 8.53
C ALA A 107 -9.94 9.53 9.06
N TRP A 108 -9.29 8.77 9.94
CA TRP A 108 -8.00 9.13 10.50
C TRP A 108 -6.90 9.12 9.44
N LEU A 109 -6.84 8.09 8.59
CA LEU A 109 -5.89 8.00 7.47
C LEU A 109 -6.06 9.18 6.51
N VAL A 110 -7.30 9.49 6.11
CA VAL A 110 -7.62 10.66 5.27
C VAL A 110 -7.10 11.95 5.90
N LYS A 111 -7.30 12.14 7.21
CA LYS A 111 -6.78 13.30 7.93
C LYS A 111 -5.25 13.36 7.93
N GLN A 112 -4.54 12.22 8.04
CA GLN A 112 -3.08 12.22 8.01
C GLN A 112 -2.55 12.54 6.62
N VAL A 113 -3.16 11.99 5.56
CA VAL A 113 -2.80 12.34 4.17
C VAL A 113 -2.98 13.84 3.92
N ASN A 114 -4.11 14.44 4.36
CA ASN A 114 -4.39 15.86 4.18
C ASN A 114 -3.50 16.81 5.02
N ARG A 115 -2.68 16.27 5.93
CA ARG A 115 -1.75 17.04 6.77
C ARG A 115 -0.31 17.02 6.25
N ARG A 116 -0.02 16.22 5.22
CA ARG A 116 1.26 16.30 4.48
C ARG A 116 1.27 17.53 3.58
#